data_AF-A0A0L1LZT1-F1
#
_entry.id   AF-A0A0L1LZT1-F1
#
_cell.length_a   1.000
_cell.length_b   1.000
_cell.length_c   1.000
_cell.angle_alpha   90.00
_cell.angle_beta   90.00
_cell.angle_gamma   90.00
#
_symmetry.space_group_name_H-M   'P 1'
#
loop_
_entity.id
_entity.type
_entity.pdbx_description
1 polymer ?
#
loop_
_entity_poly.entity_id
_entity_poly.type
_entity_poly.pdbx_seq_one_letter_code
_entity_poly.pdbx_strand_id
1 'polypeptide(L)'
;MGMLVGKVKWFNNAKGFGFINTDAREGRDEDGKEIDFFAHYSAIEMDGYKTLKAGQIVSFEIMQGPKGLHAVKIASAASPNELTTPATRQETVSS
;
A
#
# COMPACT_ATOMS: atom_id res chain seq x y z
N MET A 1 -11.24 5.02 15.77
CA MET A 1 -10.51 4.55 14.58
C MET A 1 -9.09 5.06 14.72
N GLY A 2 -8.11 4.17 14.83
CA GLY A 2 -6.69 4.54 14.94
C GLY A 2 -5.93 4.03 13.73
N MET A 3 -4.83 4.69 13.37
CA MET A 3 -3.90 4.16 12.38
C MET A 3 -3.40 2.77 12.81
N LEU A 4 -3.43 1.83 11.87
CA LEU A 4 -2.81 0.53 11.97
C LEU A 4 -1.53 0.49 11.17
N VAL A 5 -0.64 -0.41 11.55
CA VAL A 5 0.57 -0.71 10.79
C VAL A 5 0.43 -2.11 10.23
N GLY A 6 0.79 -2.28 8.97
CA GLY A 6 0.80 -3.59 8.34
C GLY A 6 1.83 -3.66 7.23
N LYS A 7 1.81 -4.80 6.54
CA LYS A 7 2.73 -5.16 5.49
C LYS A 7 1.97 -5.33 4.19
N VAL A 8 2.44 -4.68 3.14
CA VAL A 8 1.87 -4.81 1.81
C VAL A 8 2.11 -6.24 1.32
N LYS A 9 1.06 -7.00 1.04
CA LYS A 9 1.20 -8.36 0.50
C LYS A 9 1.63 -8.29 -0.96
N TRP A 10 0.93 -7.46 -1.73
CA TRP A 10 1.27 -7.12 -3.09
C TRP A 10 0.56 -5.83 -3.51
N PHE A 11 1.13 -5.14 -4.48
CA PHE A 11 0.52 -3.95 -5.08
C PHE A 11 0.84 -3.90 -6.56
N ASN A 12 -0.19 -3.69 -7.37
CA ASN A 12 -0.06 -3.58 -8.82
C ASN A 12 -0.02 -2.11 -9.23
N ASN A 13 1.17 -1.62 -9.57
CA ASN A 13 1.39 -0.24 -9.98
C ASN A 13 0.68 0.14 -11.28
N ALA A 14 0.49 -0.82 -12.20
CA ALA A 14 -0.19 -0.57 -13.47
C ALA A 14 -1.71 -0.45 -13.30
N LYS A 15 -2.26 -1.17 -12.31
CA LYS A 15 -3.70 -1.13 -12.01
C LYS A 15 -4.06 -0.15 -10.89
N GLY A 16 -3.11 0.23 -10.04
CA GLY A 16 -3.31 1.12 -8.89
C GLY A 16 -4.04 0.48 -7.71
N PHE A 17 -3.98 -0.84 -7.55
CA PHE A 17 -4.57 -1.51 -6.38
C PHE A 17 -3.71 -2.67 -5.88
N GLY A 18 -3.93 -3.04 -4.63
CA GLY A 18 -3.21 -4.11 -3.96
C GLY A 18 -3.91 -4.58 -2.69
N PHE A 19 -3.20 -5.39 -1.92
CA PHE A 19 -3.66 -5.87 -0.64
C PHE A 19 -2.59 -5.70 0.43
N ILE A 20 -3.03 -5.32 1.62
CA ILE A 20 -2.19 -5.12 2.80
C ILE A 20 -2.69 -6.10 3.86
N ASN A 21 -1.77 -6.74 4.56
CA ASN A 21 -2.08 -7.56 5.73
C ASN A 21 -1.56 -6.86 6.98
N THR A 22 -2.22 -7.04 8.11
CA THR A 22 -1.72 -6.58 9.40
C THR A 22 -1.85 -7.71 10.41
N ASP A 23 -0.85 -7.81 11.29
CA ASP A 23 -0.90 -8.74 12.42
C ASP A 23 -1.81 -8.24 13.56
N ALA A 24 -2.26 -6.98 13.48
CA ALA A 24 -3.18 -6.41 14.44
C ALA A 24 -4.49 -7.22 14.51
N ARG A 25 -5.17 -7.17 15.66
CA ARG A 25 -6.43 -7.91 15.86
C ARG A 25 -7.48 -7.61 14.79
N GLU A 26 -7.49 -6.38 14.26
CA GLU A 26 -8.47 -5.94 13.25
C GLU A 26 -8.22 -6.64 11.91
N GLY A 27 -6.98 -7.08 11.66
CA GLY A 27 -6.57 -7.89 10.52
C GLY A 27 -6.68 -9.39 10.75
N ARG A 28 -7.36 -9.82 11.82
CA ARG A 28 -7.71 -11.21 12.02
C ARG A 28 -9.21 -11.38 12.09
N ASP A 29 -9.69 -12.43 11.45
CA ASP A 29 -11.10 -12.83 11.51
C ASP A 29 -11.42 -13.50 12.85
N GLU A 30 -12.70 -13.82 13.10
CA GLU A 30 -13.15 -14.51 14.32
C GLU A 30 -12.45 -15.87 14.49
N ASP A 31 -12.07 -16.48 13.37
CA ASP A 31 -11.30 -17.74 13.28
C ASP A 31 -9.77 -17.55 13.46
N GLY A 32 -9.31 -16.32 13.66
CA GLY A 32 -7.88 -15.99 13.82
C GLY A 32 -7.07 -15.97 12.51
N LYS A 33 -7.73 -16.07 11.35
CA LYS A 33 -7.09 -16.01 10.03
C LYS A 33 -6.75 -14.58 9.64
N GLU A 34 -5.61 -14.37 9.00
CA GLU A 34 -5.22 -13.07 8.46
C GLU A 34 -6.22 -12.59 7.39
N ILE A 35 -6.66 -11.34 7.52
CA ILE A 35 -7.56 -10.68 6.58
C ILE A 35 -6.74 -9.78 5.65
N ASP A 36 -6.95 -9.97 4.36
CA ASP A 36 -6.39 -9.12 3.32
C ASP A 36 -7.22 -7.83 3.18
N PHE A 37 -6.62 -6.68 3.49
CA PHE A 37 -7.25 -5.37 3.31
C PHE A 37 -7.03 -4.84 1.90
N PHE A 38 -8.13 -4.46 1.24
CA PHE A 38 -8.06 -3.86 -0.07
C PHE A 38 -7.43 -2.47 0.00
N ALA A 39 -6.37 -2.24 -0.77
CA ALA A 39 -5.65 -0.97 -0.84
C ALA A 39 -5.77 -0.39 -2.26
N HIS A 40 -6.24 0.85 -2.35
CA HIS A 40 -6.41 1.56 -3.62
C HIS A 40 -5.46 2.75 -3.71
N TYR A 41 -4.94 3.07 -4.90
CA TYR A 41 -4.03 4.21 -5.11
C TYR A 41 -4.64 5.53 -4.64
N SER A 42 -5.96 5.70 -4.77
CA SER A 42 -6.66 6.90 -4.30
C SER A 42 -6.59 7.09 -2.79
N ALA A 43 -6.40 6.01 -2.03
CA ALA A 43 -6.27 6.02 -0.58
C ALA A 43 -4.82 6.26 -0.10
N ILE A 44 -3.83 6.25 -1.01
CA ILE A 44 -2.43 6.48 -0.67
C ILE A 44 -2.20 7.99 -0.53
N GLU A 45 -1.71 8.38 0.64
CA GLU A 45 -1.28 9.74 1.01
C GLU A 45 0.23 9.86 0.82
N MET A 46 0.64 9.84 -0.45
CA MET A 46 2.02 10.03 -0.89
C MET A 46 2.05 11.13 -1.95
N ASP A 47 3.08 11.97 -1.88
CA ASP A 47 3.36 12.97 -2.90
C ASP A 47 4.00 12.31 -4.13
N GLY A 48 3.48 12.59 -5.34
CA GLY A 48 3.97 12.00 -6.58
C GLY A 48 3.34 10.64 -6.93
N TYR A 49 4.19 9.63 -7.15
CA TYR A 49 3.77 8.33 -7.72
C TYR A 49 3.20 7.41 -6.63
N LYS A 50 1.88 7.25 -6.59
CA LYS A 50 1.15 6.51 -5.54
C LYS A 50 1.32 5.00 -5.65
N THR A 51 2.46 4.49 -5.21
CA THR A 51 2.83 3.08 -5.32
C THR A 51 3.31 2.50 -4.00
N LEU A 52 3.14 1.18 -3.86
CA LEU A 52 3.57 0.42 -2.70
C LEU A 52 4.45 -0.75 -3.16
N LYS A 53 5.45 -1.11 -2.34
CA LYS A 53 6.29 -2.29 -2.59
C LYS A 53 5.77 -3.48 -1.80
N ALA A 54 5.71 -4.66 -2.43
CA ALA A 54 5.40 -5.90 -1.71
C ALA A 54 6.42 -6.12 -0.58
N GLY A 55 5.93 -6.42 0.61
CA GLY A 55 6.70 -6.56 1.83
C GLY A 55 7.02 -5.27 2.57
N GLN A 56 6.67 -4.10 2.03
CA GLN A 56 6.87 -2.80 2.69
C GLN A 56 5.95 -2.64 3.89
N ILE A 57 6.48 -2.03 4.95
CA ILE A 57 5.69 -1.65 6.13
C ILE A 57 5.04 -0.29 5.90
N VAL A 58 3.72 -0.25 6.05
CA VAL A 58 2.89 0.92 5.79
C VAL A 58 1.94 1.15 6.96
N SER A 59 1.65 2.41 7.26
CA SER A 59 0.60 2.82 8.17
C SER A 59 -0.65 3.13 7.36
N PHE A 60 -1.81 2.68 7.82
CA PHE A 60 -3.09 2.89 7.14
C PHE A 60 -4.23 2.85 8.16
N GLU A 61 -5.37 3.43 7.81
CA GLU A 61 -6.60 3.30 8.58
C GLU A 61 -7.51 2.26 7.91
N ILE A 62 -8.17 1.43 8.71
CA ILE A 62 -9.20 0.51 8.21
C ILE A 62 -10.54 1.22 8.27
N MET A 63 -11.25 1.23 7.15
CA MET A 63 -12.61 1.75 7.08
C MET A 63 -13.56 0.64 6.60
N GLN A 64 -14.70 0.51 7.29
CA GLN A 64 -15.77 -0.40 6.91
C GLN A 64 -16.59 0.22 5.77
N GLY A 65 -16.50 -0.36 4.58
CA GLY A 65 -17.29 0.05 3.42
C GLY A 65 -18.37 -0.97 3.03
N PRO A 66 -19.21 -0.64 2.03
CA PRO A 66 -20.28 -1.52 1.55
C PRO A 66 -19.77 -2.82 0.90
N LYS A 67 -18.46 -2.92 0.60
CA LYS A 67 -17.80 -4.09 0.02
C LYS A 67 -16.85 -4.80 1.00
N GLY A 68 -16.91 -4.46 2.29
CA GLY A 68 -16.00 -4.96 3.31
C GLY A 68 -14.95 -3.93 3.76
N LEU A 69 -13.93 -4.42 4.46
CA LEU A 69 -12.86 -3.62 5.04
C LEU A 69 -11.87 -3.18 3.96
N HIS A 70 -11.58 -1.89 3.88
CA HIS A 70 -10.56 -1.35 2.99
C HIS A 70 -9.58 -0.45 3.74
N ALA A 71 -8.36 -0.35 3.22
CA ALA A 71 -7.31 0.50 3.74
C ALA A 71 -7.41 1.91 3.12
N VAL A 72 -7.47 2.92 3.96
CA VAL A 72 -7.46 4.35 3.61
C VAL A 72 -6.30 5.07 4.30
N LYS A 73 -5.95 6.26 3.82
CA LYS A 73 -4.86 7.07 4.38
C LYS A 73 -3.56 6.29 4.53
N ILE A 74 -3.19 5.60 3.46
CA ILE A 74 -2.03 4.73 3.43
C ILE A 74 -0.78 5.59 3.29
N ALA A 75 0.12 5.49 4.25
CA ALA A 75 1.41 6.16 4.28
C ALA A 75 2.54 5.14 4.52
N SER A 76 3.73 5.42 4.01
CA SER A 76 4.92 4.60 4.27
C SER A 76 5.38 4.77 5.72
N ALA A 77 5.39 3.69 6.51
CA ALA A 77 5.78 3.73 7.92
C ALA A 77 7.31 3.79 8.12
N ALA A 78 8.08 3.43 7.09
CA ALA A 78 9.54 3.54 7.08
C ALA A 78 9.97 4.62 6.08
N SER A 79 10.51 5.71 6.62
CA SER A 79 11.33 6.79 6.03
C SER A 79 10.96 7.29 4.62
N PRO A 80 10.55 8.56 4.45
CA PRO A 80 10.21 9.18 3.16
C PRO A 80 11.41 9.45 2.22
N ASN A 81 12.52 8.69 2.31
CA ASN A 81 13.77 9.06 1.66
C ASN A 81 14.24 8.08 0.57
N GLU A 82 13.44 7.90 -0.48
CA GLU A 82 13.91 7.42 -1.78
C GLU A 82 13.07 8.07 -2.90
N LEU A 83 12.99 9.40 -2.88
CA LEU A 83 12.68 10.18 -4.08
C LEU A 83 13.91 10.14 -5.00
N THR A 84 14.13 9.00 -5.68
CA THR A 84 15.00 8.95 -6.85
C THR A 84 14.31 8.13 -7.94
N THR A 85 13.46 8.81 -8.68
CA THR A 85 13.43 8.54 -10.11
C THR A 85 14.62 9.30 -10.69
N PRO A 86 15.46 8.67 -11.51
CA PRO A 86 15.87 9.38 -12.70
C PRO A 86 15.34 8.64 -13.92
N ALA A 87 14.53 9.39 -14.68
CA ALA A 87 14.52 9.39 -16.13
C ALA A 87 14.24 8.05 -16.85
N THR A 88 13.04 8.01 -17.44
CA THR A 88 12.96 7.70 -18.87
C THR A 88 14.08 8.44 -19.61
N ARG A 89 15.05 7.69 -20.15
CA ARG A 89 15.83 7.99 -21.37
C ARG A 89 17.02 7.03 -21.43
N GLN A 90 16.79 5.79 -21.90
CA GLN A 90 17.85 5.13 -22.65
C GLN A 90 17.66 5.54 -24.10
N GLU A 91 18.51 6.48 -24.47
CA GLU A 91 18.69 7.03 -25.80
C GLU A 91 19.06 5.89 -26.74
N THR A 92 18.41 5.91 -27.90
CA THR A 92 18.89 5.31 -29.13
C THR A 92 20.38 5.65 -29.30
N VAL A 93 21.26 4.64 -29.28
CA VAL A 93 22.54 4.76 -29.98
C VAL A 93 22.54 3.72 -31.08
N SER A 94 22.17 4.19 -32.27
CA SER A 94 22.65 3.62 -33.53
C SER A 94 24.13 3.93 -33.66
N SER A 95 24.96 2.92 -33.89
CA SER A 95 26.06 2.88 -34.86
C SER A 95 26.65 1.48 -34.87
#